data_AF-A0AAE2ZSS8-F1
#
_entry.id   AF-A0AAE2ZSS8-F1
#
_cell.length_a   1.000
_cell.length_b   1.000
_cell.length_c   1.000
_cell.angle_alpha   90.00
_cell.angle_beta   90.00
_cell.angle_gamma   90.00
#
_symmetry.space_group_name_H-M   'P 1'
#
loop_
_entity.id
_entity.type
_entity.pdbx_description
1 polymer ?
#
loop_
_entity_poly.entity_id
_entity_poly.type
_entity_poly.pdbx_seq_one_letter_code
_entity_poly.pdbx_strand_id
1 'polypeptide(L)'
;MPTTSLPSDLKSGARAALLSLFLASGPATIAIAQENAREAADALSPKVVAVVSGGRWESSADGDAGSGYYRAVAVRSQDNTSRLYLQKLGLSDGSPTVLDTREIQELTDMSAYITDMRPENSTGVSENAGFVTYVYLKEDPSITEPDTWELFVDEFGDHEFLPASN
;
A
#
# COMPACT_ATOMS: atom_id res chain seq x y z
N MET A 1 36.95 -6.28 68.46
CA MET A 1 36.41 -7.60 68.87
C MET A 1 34.92 -7.57 68.56
N PRO A 2 34.45 -8.38 67.62
CA PRO A 2 33.94 -9.70 68.02
C PRO A 2 34.41 -10.84 67.10
N THR A 3 34.74 -11.95 67.75
CA THR A 3 34.84 -13.30 67.20
C THR A 3 33.44 -13.89 67.06
N THR A 4 33.09 -14.46 65.91
CA THR A 4 32.16 -15.60 65.82
C THR A 4 32.48 -16.40 64.54
N SER A 5 32.63 -17.69 64.78
CA SER A 5 33.15 -18.81 63.98
C SER A 5 32.41 -19.15 62.68
N LEU A 6 33.19 -19.55 61.67
CA LEU A 6 32.77 -20.50 60.63
C LEU A 6 32.62 -21.91 61.22
N PRO A 7 31.75 -22.76 60.66
CA PRO A 7 31.97 -24.20 60.65
C PRO A 7 32.80 -24.64 59.43
N SER A 8 33.64 -25.62 59.72
CA SER A 8 34.73 -26.20 58.94
C SER A 8 34.31 -27.34 58.01
N ASP A 9 35.03 -27.43 56.90
CA ASP A 9 35.47 -28.62 56.16
C ASP A 9 34.46 -29.54 55.47
N LEU A 10 34.46 -29.47 54.13
CA LEU A 10 34.56 -30.69 53.33
C LEU A 10 35.45 -30.50 52.08
N LYS A 11 36.70 -30.93 52.27
CA LYS A 11 37.68 -31.50 51.33
C LYS A 11 37.46 -31.34 49.82
N SER A 12 38.50 -30.75 49.21
CA SER A 12 38.97 -30.87 47.83
C SER A 12 38.51 -32.13 47.09
N GLY A 13 37.79 -31.92 45.99
CA GLY A 13 37.36 -32.95 45.05
C GLY A 13 37.10 -32.32 43.68
N ALA A 14 38.15 -32.31 42.86
CA ALA A 14 38.17 -32.31 41.40
C ALA A 14 36.93 -31.83 40.60
N ARG A 15 37.19 -30.83 39.76
CA ARG A 15 36.75 -30.73 38.36
C ARG A 15 35.24 -30.71 38.10
N ALA A 16 34.70 -29.51 37.91
CA ALA A 16 33.58 -29.32 37.00
C ALA A 16 33.82 -28.04 36.19
N ALA A 17 33.93 -28.20 34.87
CA ALA A 17 34.12 -27.13 33.92
C ALA A 17 32.95 -26.14 33.98
N LEU A 18 33.25 -24.86 34.21
CA LEU A 18 32.29 -23.78 34.03
C LEU A 18 32.11 -23.57 32.52
N LEU A 19 31.03 -24.16 32.00
CA LEU A 19 30.51 -23.95 30.67
C LEU A 19 30.12 -22.46 30.55
N SER A 20 30.93 -21.67 29.85
CA SER A 20 30.60 -20.28 29.54
C SER A 20 29.37 -20.26 28.62
N LEU A 21 28.23 -19.86 29.20
CA LEU A 21 27.01 -19.59 28.48
C LEU A 21 27.25 -18.38 27.56
N PHE A 22 27.49 -18.63 26.28
CA PHE A 22 27.35 -17.60 25.26
C PHE A 22 25.90 -17.13 25.29
N LEU A 23 25.64 -15.95 25.84
CA LEU A 23 24.40 -15.23 25.55
C LEU A 23 24.44 -14.90 24.06
N ALA A 24 23.77 -15.73 23.25
CA ALA A 24 23.43 -15.41 21.89
C ALA A 24 22.41 -14.26 21.93
N SER A 25 22.91 -13.02 21.95
CA SER A 25 22.13 -11.85 21.55
C SER A 25 21.97 -11.92 20.02
N GLY A 26 21.05 -12.77 19.57
CA GLY A 26 20.59 -12.74 18.19
C GLY A 26 19.84 -11.42 17.93
N PRO A 27 20.04 -10.77 16.77
CA PRO A 27 19.21 -9.62 16.42
C PRO A 27 17.76 -10.09 16.39
N ALA A 28 16.89 -9.39 17.11
CA ALA A 28 15.47 -9.54 16.95
C ALA A 28 15.12 -9.24 15.49
N THR A 29 14.83 -10.31 14.75
CA THR A 29 14.29 -10.28 13.39
C THR A 29 13.02 -9.44 13.38
N ILE A 30 13.12 -8.17 12.98
CA ILE A 30 11.98 -7.44 12.43
C ILE A 30 11.92 -7.86 10.95
N ALA A 31 11.36 -9.02 10.67
CA ALA A 31 11.04 -9.48 9.32
C ALA A 31 9.58 -9.92 9.28
N ILE A 32 8.69 -8.94 9.32
CA ILE A 32 7.26 -9.11 9.01
C ILE A 32 6.80 -7.78 8.38
N ALA A 33 7.19 -7.57 7.13
CA ALA A 33 6.69 -6.53 6.22
C ALA A 33 7.33 -6.68 4.82
N GLN A 34 8.53 -7.26 4.74
CA GLN A 34 9.17 -7.65 3.49
C GLN A 34 8.62 -9.00 3.02
N GLU A 35 7.31 -9.09 2.80
CA GLU A 35 6.83 -9.92 1.67
C GLU A 35 7.69 -9.51 0.47
N ASN A 36 8.20 -10.46 -0.34
CA ASN A 36 9.24 -10.20 -1.33
C ASN A 36 8.82 -9.08 -2.30
N ALA A 37 8.99 -7.81 -1.95
CA ALA A 37 8.47 -6.68 -2.69
C ALA A 37 9.05 -6.64 -4.11
N ARG A 38 10.26 -7.20 -4.26
CA ARG A 38 10.89 -7.44 -5.54
C ARG A 38 10.14 -8.47 -6.38
N GLU A 39 9.78 -9.61 -5.81
CA GLU A 39 9.00 -10.65 -6.48
C GLU A 39 7.60 -10.14 -6.85
N ALA A 40 6.95 -9.40 -5.95
CA ALA A 40 5.68 -8.75 -6.22
C ALA A 40 5.78 -7.72 -7.36
N ALA A 41 6.85 -6.90 -7.37
CA ALA A 41 7.11 -5.96 -8.46
C ALA A 41 7.42 -6.67 -9.79
N ASP A 42 8.21 -7.75 -9.76
CA ASP A 42 8.54 -8.55 -10.94
C ASP A 42 7.32 -9.33 -11.48
N ALA A 43 6.32 -9.61 -10.63
CA ALA A 43 5.06 -10.23 -11.00
C ALA A 43 4.04 -9.25 -11.60
N LEU A 44 4.29 -7.93 -11.53
CA LEU A 44 3.40 -6.96 -12.18
C LEU A 44 3.43 -7.15 -13.69
N SER A 45 2.24 -7.21 -14.28
CA SER A 45 2.11 -7.22 -15.73
C SER A 45 2.77 -5.96 -16.31
N PRO A 46 3.58 -6.06 -17.38
CA PRO A 46 4.13 -4.89 -18.06
C PRO A 46 3.06 -4.00 -18.72
N LYS A 47 1.80 -4.45 -18.70
CA LYS A 47 0.64 -3.66 -19.11
C LYS A 47 0.17 -2.69 -18.02
N VAL A 48 0.60 -2.83 -16.77
CA VAL A 48 0.28 -1.83 -15.73
C VAL A 48 1.04 -0.56 -16.06
N VAL A 49 0.30 0.52 -16.35
CA VAL A 49 0.85 1.81 -16.75
C VAL A 49 1.19 2.66 -15.53
N ALA A 50 0.23 2.77 -14.61
CA ALA A 50 0.36 3.57 -13.41
C ALA A 50 -0.54 3.02 -12.29
N VAL A 51 -0.13 3.26 -11.05
CA VAL A 51 -0.91 2.95 -9.85
C VAL A 51 -0.81 4.13 -8.90
N VAL A 52 -1.96 4.67 -8.49
CA VAL A 52 -2.05 5.76 -7.51
C VAL A 52 -2.89 5.31 -6.33
N SER A 53 -2.42 5.55 -5.11
CA SER A 53 -3.11 5.21 -3.85
C SER A 53 -2.98 6.40 -2.90
N GLY A 54 -3.99 6.64 -2.04
CA GLY A 54 -3.86 7.68 -1.00
C GLY A 54 -5.18 8.24 -0.46
N GLY A 55 -6.29 8.04 -1.16
CA GLY A 55 -7.61 8.45 -0.68
C GLY A 55 -8.12 7.52 0.41
N ARG A 56 -8.89 8.03 1.38
CA ARG A 56 -9.36 7.28 2.54
C ARG A 56 -10.86 7.06 2.45
N TRP A 57 -11.34 5.93 2.95
CA TRP A 57 -12.76 5.75 3.23
C TRP A 57 -12.94 5.20 4.64
N GLU A 58 -14.06 5.53 5.24
CA GLU A 58 -14.48 5.02 6.53
C GLU A 58 -15.95 4.65 6.45
N SER A 59 -16.36 3.70 7.29
CA SER A 59 -17.77 3.37 7.49
C SER A 59 -18.55 4.63 7.87
N SER A 60 -19.56 4.96 7.07
CA SER A 60 -20.61 5.87 7.52
C SER A 60 -21.54 5.14 8.49
N ALA A 61 -22.22 5.88 9.36
CA ALA A 61 -23.08 5.31 10.42
C ALA A 61 -24.22 4.39 9.90
N ASP A 62 -24.47 4.37 8.59
CA ASP A 62 -25.53 3.62 7.92
C ASP A 62 -25.02 2.51 6.96
N GLY A 63 -23.74 2.11 6.98
CA GLY A 63 -23.17 1.12 6.05
C GLY A 63 -21.84 0.43 6.47
N ASP A 64 -21.25 -0.37 5.55
CA ASP A 64 -20.06 -1.25 5.70
C ASP A 64 -19.11 -0.87 6.85
N ALA A 65 -18.96 -1.74 7.85
CA ALA A 65 -18.06 -1.51 8.97
C ALA A 65 -16.59 -1.66 8.54
N GLY A 66 -15.78 -0.61 8.69
CA GLY A 66 -14.36 -0.65 8.40
C GLY A 66 -13.78 0.69 7.98
N SER A 67 -12.51 0.66 7.61
CA SER A 67 -11.82 1.78 6.97
C SER A 67 -10.76 1.24 6.02
N GLY A 68 -10.28 2.11 5.14
CA GLY A 68 -9.19 1.77 4.24
C GLY A 68 -8.92 2.88 3.24
N TYR A 69 -8.49 2.49 2.05
CA TYR A 69 -8.07 3.44 1.03
C TYR A 69 -8.52 3.05 -0.37
N TYR A 70 -8.52 4.04 -1.26
CA TYR A 70 -8.74 3.83 -2.68
C TYR A 70 -7.42 3.71 -3.44
N ARG A 71 -7.44 2.89 -4.49
CA ARG A 71 -6.34 2.73 -5.44
C ARG A 71 -6.87 2.77 -6.86
N ALA A 72 -6.32 3.65 -7.67
CA ALA A 72 -6.57 3.67 -9.11
C ALA A 72 -5.44 2.93 -9.85
N VAL A 73 -5.80 2.07 -10.80
CA VAL A 73 -4.87 1.25 -11.58
C VAL A 73 -5.16 1.44 -13.06
N ALA A 74 -4.20 2.00 -13.79
CA ALA A 74 -4.24 2.09 -15.25
C ALA A 74 -3.58 0.88 -15.88
N VAL A 75 -4.28 0.23 -16.81
CA VAL A 75 -3.81 -0.95 -17.54
C VAL A 75 -3.93 -0.73 -19.03
N ARG A 76 -2.89 -1.10 -19.77
CA ARG A 76 -2.85 -1.11 -21.23
C ARG A 76 -3.61 -2.31 -21.79
N SER A 77 -4.65 -2.05 -22.58
CA SER A 77 -5.41 -3.05 -23.34
C SER A 77 -4.62 -3.62 -24.52
N GLN A 78 -5.17 -4.67 -25.14
CA GLN A 78 -4.53 -5.33 -26.29
C GLN A 78 -4.53 -4.47 -27.55
N ASP A 79 -5.55 -3.63 -27.72
CA ASP A 79 -5.66 -2.62 -28.79
C ASP A 79 -4.85 -1.34 -28.50
N ASN A 80 -4.03 -1.37 -27.45
CA ASN A 80 -3.17 -0.30 -26.98
C ASN A 80 -3.90 0.87 -26.29
N THR A 81 -5.24 0.87 -26.20
CA THR A 81 -6.00 1.81 -25.36
C THR A 81 -5.77 1.53 -23.87
N SER A 82 -6.23 2.40 -22.98
CA SER A 82 -6.12 2.21 -21.53
C SER A 82 -7.46 1.89 -20.89
N ARG A 83 -7.43 1.03 -19.87
CA ARG A 83 -8.52 0.80 -18.93
C ARG A 83 -8.09 1.33 -17.58
N LEU A 84 -9.02 1.97 -16.87
CA LEU A 84 -8.79 2.50 -15.54
C LEU A 84 -9.71 1.81 -14.57
N TYR A 85 -9.13 1.28 -13.50
CA TYR A 85 -9.87 0.62 -12.44
C TYR A 85 -9.72 1.37 -11.13
N LEU A 86 -10.83 1.62 -10.46
CA LEU A 86 -10.88 2.08 -9.08
C LEU A 86 -11.09 0.86 -8.17
N GLN A 87 -10.19 0.70 -7.21
CA GLN A 87 -10.30 -0.34 -6.19
C GLN A 87 -10.55 0.30 -4.83
N LYS A 88 -11.53 -0.26 -4.09
CA LYS A 88 -11.72 0.00 -2.67
C LYS A 88 -10.96 -1.07 -1.89
N LEU A 89 -9.99 -0.67 -1.08
CA LEU A 89 -9.24 -1.59 -0.23
C LEU A 89 -9.62 -1.38 1.23
N GLY A 90 -9.91 -2.47 1.93
CA GLY A 90 -10.09 -2.49 3.38
C GLY A 90 -8.78 -2.75 4.09
N LEU A 91 -8.61 -2.12 5.25
CA LEU A 91 -7.51 -2.37 6.16
C LEU A 91 -8.02 -3.23 7.33
N SER A 92 -7.76 -4.54 7.26
CA SER A 92 -8.03 -5.48 8.35
C SER A 92 -6.73 -6.17 8.75
N ASP A 93 -6.48 -6.36 10.04
CA ASP A 93 -5.32 -7.09 10.56
C ASP A 93 -3.97 -6.61 9.98
N GLY A 94 -3.88 -5.32 9.65
CA GLY A 94 -2.69 -4.68 9.09
C GLY A 94 -2.39 -5.01 7.62
N SER A 95 -3.24 -5.80 6.94
CA SER A 95 -3.05 -6.17 5.53
C SER A 95 -4.16 -5.60 4.64
N PRO A 96 -3.82 -4.96 3.51
CA PRO A 96 -4.82 -4.44 2.59
C PRO A 96 -5.51 -5.56 1.82
N THR A 97 -6.84 -5.57 1.83
CA THR A 97 -7.67 -6.51 1.07
C THR A 97 -8.54 -5.74 0.07
N VAL A 98 -8.57 -6.18 -1.19
CA VAL A 98 -9.47 -5.60 -2.20
C VAL A 98 -10.91 -5.99 -1.85
N LEU A 99 -11.74 -4.99 -1.56
CA LEU A 99 -13.17 -5.17 -1.27
C LEU A 99 -14.02 -5.03 -2.54
N ASP A 100 -13.67 -4.06 -3.38
CA ASP A 100 -14.37 -3.76 -4.62
C ASP A 100 -13.37 -3.37 -5.72
N THR A 101 -13.73 -3.64 -6.97
CA THR A 101 -13.02 -3.19 -8.16
C THR A 101 -14.03 -2.81 -9.22
N ARG A 102 -14.04 -1.53 -9.60
CA ARG A 102 -14.89 -0.99 -10.67
C ARG A 102 -14.02 -0.42 -11.77
N GLU A 103 -14.49 -0.58 -13.00
CA GLU A 103 -13.89 0.07 -14.16
C GLU A 103 -14.54 1.44 -14.40
N ILE A 104 -13.72 2.42 -14.73
CA ILE A 104 -14.15 3.75 -15.16
C ILE A 104 -14.52 3.65 -16.64
N GLN A 105 -15.81 3.50 -16.94
CA GLN A 105 -16.30 3.24 -18.30
C GLN A 105 -16.09 4.44 -19.22
N GLU A 106 -16.13 5.65 -18.67
CA GLU A 106 -15.95 6.91 -19.38
C GLU A 106 -14.62 6.93 -20.14
N LEU A 107 -13.54 6.42 -19.54
CA LEU A 107 -12.24 6.30 -20.22
C LEU A 107 -12.29 5.28 -21.37
N THR A 108 -12.94 4.14 -21.13
CA THR A 108 -13.08 3.07 -22.11
C THR A 108 -13.88 3.54 -23.32
N ASP A 109 -14.95 4.30 -23.10
CA ASP A 109 -15.80 4.86 -24.15
C ASP A 109 -15.05 5.88 -25.02
N MET A 110 -14.10 6.62 -24.45
CA MET A 110 -13.21 7.51 -25.19
C MET A 110 -12.11 6.78 -25.98
N SER A 111 -11.88 5.48 -25.72
CA SER A 111 -10.74 4.73 -26.28
C SER A 111 -9.39 5.42 -26.04
N ALA A 112 -9.26 6.12 -24.90
CA ALA A 112 -8.11 6.96 -24.61
C ALA A 112 -6.88 6.17 -24.10
N TYR A 113 -5.73 6.83 -24.14
CA TYR A 113 -4.42 6.31 -23.76
C TYR A 113 -3.92 7.09 -22.54
N ILE A 114 -3.81 6.44 -21.39
CA ILE A 114 -3.18 7.02 -20.20
C ILE A 114 -1.66 7.04 -20.40
N THR A 115 -1.07 8.19 -20.08
CA THR A 115 0.37 8.46 -20.18
C THR A 115 1.03 8.66 -18.81
N ASP A 116 0.30 9.21 -17.84
CA ASP A 116 0.74 9.39 -16.46
C ASP A 116 -0.49 9.49 -15.53
N MET A 117 -0.29 9.26 -14.24
CA MET A 117 -1.29 9.53 -13.20
C MET A 117 -0.60 10.11 -11.97
N ARG A 118 -1.22 11.13 -11.36
CA ARG A 118 -0.67 11.79 -10.17
C ARG A 118 -1.73 11.98 -9.10
N PRO A 119 -1.41 11.68 -7.83
CA PRO A 119 -2.31 12.02 -6.74
C PRO A 119 -2.43 13.54 -6.61
N GLU A 120 -3.58 14.02 -6.12
CA GLU A 120 -3.77 15.42 -5.75
C GLU A 120 -2.72 15.89 -4.73
N ASN A 121 -2.45 15.05 -3.72
CA ASN A 121 -1.42 15.30 -2.72
C ASN A 121 -0.28 14.28 -2.83
N SER A 122 0.96 14.78 -2.77
CA SER A 122 2.16 13.92 -2.74
C SER A 122 2.51 13.43 -1.32
N THR A 123 1.72 13.82 -0.32
CA THR A 123 1.89 13.37 1.07
C THR A 123 1.38 11.93 1.26
N GLY A 124 0.56 11.43 0.34
CA GLY A 124 0.01 10.07 0.37
C GLY A 124 -1.03 9.85 1.48
N VAL A 125 -1.45 10.93 2.15
CA VAL A 125 -2.43 10.92 3.23
C VAL A 125 -3.41 12.06 2.96
N SER A 126 -4.64 11.72 2.62
CA SER A 126 -5.76 12.65 2.64
C SER A 126 -6.27 12.81 4.08
N GLU A 127 -6.46 14.05 4.54
CA GLU A 127 -7.12 14.33 5.82
C GLU A 127 -8.63 14.05 5.73
N ASN A 128 -9.20 14.14 4.53
CA ASN A 128 -10.62 13.93 4.26
C ASN A 128 -10.88 12.57 3.61
N ALA A 129 -12.07 12.04 3.84
CA ALA A 129 -12.57 10.90 3.08
C ALA A 129 -12.71 11.25 1.59
N GLY A 130 -12.57 10.25 0.73
CA GLY A 130 -12.57 10.39 -0.72
C GLY A 130 -11.21 10.11 -1.35
N PHE A 131 -11.10 10.33 -2.65
CA PHE A 131 -9.89 10.10 -3.44
C PHE A 131 -9.86 11.02 -4.66
N VAL A 132 -8.71 11.61 -4.94
CA VAL A 132 -8.51 12.42 -6.13
C VAL A 132 -7.18 12.05 -6.79
N THR A 133 -7.23 11.81 -8.09
CA THR A 133 -6.04 11.66 -8.93
C THR A 133 -6.25 12.36 -10.26
N TYR A 134 -5.20 13.04 -10.70
CA TYR A 134 -5.10 13.55 -12.06
C TYR A 134 -4.64 12.44 -12.99
N VAL A 135 -5.29 12.34 -14.14
CA VAL A 135 -5.06 11.35 -15.19
C VAL A 135 -4.67 12.10 -16.46
N TYR A 136 -3.45 11.87 -16.93
CA TYR A 136 -2.94 12.47 -18.15
C TYR A 136 -3.17 11.52 -19.31
N LEU A 137 -4.05 11.89 -20.24
CA LEU A 137 -4.50 10.99 -21.31
C LEU A 137 -4.48 11.64 -22.70
N LYS A 138 -4.53 10.80 -23.73
CA LYS A 138 -4.63 11.20 -25.14
C LYS A 138 -5.70 10.36 -25.82
N GLU A 139 -6.50 10.94 -26.70
CA GLU A 139 -7.35 10.15 -27.62
C GLU A 139 -6.58 9.77 -28.89
N ASP A 140 -5.71 10.65 -29.38
CA ASP A 140 -4.78 10.38 -30.48
C ASP A 140 -3.34 10.29 -29.95
N PRO A 141 -2.67 9.12 -30.05
CA PRO A 141 -1.31 8.94 -29.58
C PRO A 141 -0.25 9.78 -30.32
N SER A 142 -0.60 10.38 -31.48
CA SER A 142 0.27 11.28 -32.23
C SER A 142 0.37 12.68 -31.61
N ILE A 143 -0.59 13.07 -30.76
CA ILE A 143 -0.59 14.35 -30.06
C ILE A 143 0.55 14.36 -29.04
N THR A 144 1.28 15.48 -28.94
CA THR A 144 2.43 15.60 -28.02
C THR A 144 1.98 15.78 -26.58
N GLU A 145 1.09 16.73 -26.32
CA GLU A 145 0.63 17.09 -24.98
C GLU A 145 -0.62 16.28 -24.60
N PRO A 146 -0.67 15.66 -23.41
CA PRO A 146 -1.86 14.99 -22.93
C PRO A 146 -2.88 16.00 -22.39
N ASP A 147 -4.16 15.64 -22.49
CA ASP A 147 -5.22 16.27 -21.73
C ASP A 147 -5.16 15.83 -20.27
N THR A 148 -5.63 16.68 -19.36
CA THR A 148 -5.69 16.37 -17.92
C THR A 148 -7.14 16.16 -17.52
N TRP A 149 -7.40 14.97 -16.97
CA TRP A 149 -8.68 14.59 -16.40
C TRP A 149 -8.52 14.34 -14.91
N GLU A 150 -9.62 14.44 -14.18
CA GLU A 150 -9.69 14.17 -12.75
C GLU A 150 -10.58 12.96 -12.52
N LEU A 151 -10.06 11.96 -11.79
CA LEU A 151 -10.87 10.94 -11.14
C LEU A 151 -11.07 11.37 -9.69
N PHE A 152 -12.29 11.79 -9.40
CA PHE A 152 -12.75 12.17 -8.06
C PHE A 152 -13.61 11.05 -7.49
N VAL A 153 -13.46 10.78 -6.20
CA VAL A 153 -14.31 9.87 -5.43
C VAL A 153 -14.71 10.60 -4.16
N ASP A 154 -16.00 10.65 -3.88
CA ASP A 154 -16.54 11.31 -2.70
C ASP A 154 -16.43 10.47 -1.43
N GLU A 155 -16.98 10.98 -0.33
CA GLU A 155 -16.99 10.30 0.97
C GLU A 155 -17.85 9.03 1.00
N PHE A 156 -18.79 8.87 0.07
CA PHE A 156 -19.68 7.70 -0.05
C PHE A 156 -19.12 6.64 -1.01
N GLY A 157 -18.08 6.98 -1.77
CA GLY A 157 -17.48 6.10 -2.76
C GLY A 157 -18.08 6.22 -4.16
N ASP A 158 -18.93 7.22 -4.40
CA ASP A 158 -19.35 7.59 -5.74
C ASP A 158 -18.21 8.30 -6.45
N HIS A 159 -18.08 8.08 -7.76
CA HIS A 159 -16.96 8.60 -8.54
C HIS A 159 -17.44 9.45 -9.70
N GLU A 160 -16.60 10.41 -10.07
CA GLU A 160 -16.73 11.21 -11.27
C GLU A 160 -15.41 11.18 -12.04
N PHE A 161 -15.50 11.13 -13.37
CA PHE A 161 -14.35 11.23 -14.26
C PHE A 161 -14.59 12.34 -15.27
N LEU A 162 -13.93 13.49 -15.07
CA LEU A 162 -14.21 14.73 -15.80
C LEU A 162 -12.91 15.43 -16.22
N PRO A 163 -12.95 16.29 -17.25
CA PRO A 163 -11.81 17.16 -17.55
C PRO A 163 -11.43 18.01 -16.33
N ALA A 164 -10.14 18.08 -16.01
CA ALA A 164 -9.67 18.87 -14.87
C ALA A 164 -9.92 20.35 -15.14
N SER A 165 -10.50 21.06 -14.16
CA SER A 165 -10.70 22.50 -14.24
C SER A 165 -9.42 23.22 -13.80
N ASN A 166 -8.86 24.07 -14.67
CA ASN A 166 -7.76 24.98 -14.33
C ASN A 166 -8.24 26.18 -13.50
#